data_AF-A0A0C9MND9-F1
#
_entry.id   AF-A0A0C9MND9-F1
#
_cell.length_a   1.000
_cell.length_b   1.000
_cell.length_c   1.000
_cell.angle_alpha   90.00
_cell.angle_beta   90.00
_cell.angle_gamma   90.00
#
_symmetry.space_group_name_H-M   'P 1'
#
loop_
_entity.id
_entity.type
_entity.pdbx_description
1 polymer ?
#
loop_
_entity_poly.entity_id
_entity_poly.type
_entity_poly.pdbx_seq_one_letter_code
_entity_poly.pdbx_strand_id
1 'polypeptide(L)'
;MALADDQANNGNLFEIPDNLITLKQDNIYTTTARQFATFYKRYLQFPLPNDILFPWLHGVDGLSNQQNLFFGVRRSMVPRYRGLMVIHCQDLETTSRLVETVVPHQVLIMEPPHQYEFINSYNKDVSINLRNFQNQISRFSTICDLVLYGTHAQHLAAELAAAQQKLHQERLAQIEAVQKSAGKRAVVNANTLIYRTIVIEGK
;
A
#
# COMPACT_ATOMS: atom_id res chain seq x y z
N MET A 1 -8.51 15.16 -33.34
CA MET A 1 -9.73 15.35 -32.53
C MET A 1 -10.11 14.01 -31.93
N ALA A 2 -9.52 13.67 -30.79
CA ALA A 2 -9.81 12.46 -30.03
C ALA A 2 -10.08 12.91 -28.59
N LEU A 3 -11.33 13.34 -28.36
CA LEU A 3 -11.91 13.46 -27.04
C LEU A 3 -12.63 12.14 -26.81
N ALA A 4 -11.96 11.16 -26.22
CA ALA A 4 -12.56 9.91 -25.82
C ALA A 4 -11.92 9.49 -24.48
N ASP A 5 -12.79 9.31 -23.49
CA ASP A 5 -12.57 8.65 -22.21
C ASP A 5 -11.82 9.36 -21.06
N ASP A 6 -11.92 10.70 -20.98
CA ASP A 6 -11.53 11.45 -19.78
C ASP A 6 -12.57 11.34 -18.62
N GLN A 7 -13.43 10.32 -18.64
CA GLN A 7 -14.38 9.97 -17.56
C GLN A 7 -14.03 8.65 -16.85
N ALA A 8 -12.91 8.01 -17.17
CA ALA A 8 -12.55 6.76 -16.53
C ALA A 8 -11.86 7.02 -15.17
N ASN A 9 -12.48 6.50 -14.10
CA ASN A 9 -11.89 6.32 -12.77
C ASN A 9 -12.03 7.45 -11.72
N ASN A 10 -13.20 8.10 -11.69
CA ASN A 10 -13.65 8.96 -10.59
C ASN A 10 -13.91 8.14 -9.28
N GLY A 11 -12.87 7.55 -8.69
CA GLY A 11 -12.93 6.93 -7.35
C GLY A 11 -13.28 5.45 -7.28
N ASN A 12 -13.25 4.71 -8.40
CA ASN A 12 -13.34 3.25 -8.34
C ASN A 12 -12.02 2.67 -7.82
N LEU A 13 -12.12 1.83 -6.80
CA LEU A 13 -11.00 1.09 -6.24
C LEU A 13 -10.96 -0.30 -6.88
N PHE A 14 -9.77 -0.83 -7.11
CA PHE A 14 -9.61 -2.23 -7.46
C PHE A 14 -10.11 -3.09 -6.29
N GLU A 15 -10.99 -4.06 -6.50
CA GLU A 15 -11.43 -4.97 -5.46
C GLU A 15 -11.17 -6.42 -5.87
N ILE A 16 -10.60 -7.21 -4.94
CA ILE A 16 -10.44 -8.65 -5.13
C ILE A 16 -11.81 -9.30 -4.93
N PRO A 17 -12.32 -10.09 -5.90
CA PRO A 17 -13.57 -10.82 -5.73
C PRO A 17 -13.55 -11.76 -4.53
N ASP A 18 -14.60 -11.72 -3.70
CA ASP A 18 -14.70 -12.50 -2.46
C ASP A 18 -14.59 -14.01 -2.67
N ASN A 19 -14.96 -14.52 -3.84
CA ASN A 19 -14.83 -15.96 -4.16
C ASN A 19 -13.39 -16.40 -4.48
N LEU A 20 -12.44 -15.47 -4.56
CA LEU A 20 -11.03 -15.74 -4.83
C LEU A 20 -10.15 -15.71 -3.58
N ILE A 21 -10.68 -15.30 -2.43
CA ILE A 21 -9.96 -15.24 -1.16
C ILE A 21 -10.86 -15.74 -0.03
N THR A 22 -10.27 -16.32 1.01
CA THR A 22 -11.00 -16.82 2.18
C THR A 22 -10.51 -16.11 3.42
N LEU A 23 -11.40 -15.49 4.19
CA LEU A 23 -11.04 -14.89 5.48
C LEU A 23 -10.62 -15.99 6.46
N LYS A 24 -9.45 -15.81 7.10
CA LYS A 24 -8.99 -16.67 8.20
C LYS A 24 -9.20 -16.01 9.55
N GLN A 25 -8.70 -14.79 9.70
CA GLN A 25 -8.73 -14.03 10.96
C GLN A 25 -8.54 -12.55 10.67
N ASP A 26 -9.32 -11.67 11.31
CA ASP A 26 -9.17 -10.20 11.21
C ASP A 26 -9.12 -9.69 9.76
N ASN A 27 -7.96 -9.20 9.29
CA ASN A 27 -7.70 -8.82 7.90
C ASN A 27 -6.72 -9.78 7.18
N ILE A 28 -6.54 -10.99 7.72
CA ILE A 28 -5.76 -12.09 7.16
C ILE A 28 -6.67 -13.00 6.34
N TYR A 29 -6.33 -13.18 5.08
CA TYR A 29 -7.01 -14.03 4.11
C TYR A 29 -6.05 -15.08 3.56
N THR A 30 -6.61 -16.13 2.96
CA THR A 30 -5.84 -17.06 2.14
C THR A 30 -6.38 -17.16 0.73
N THR A 31 -5.51 -17.59 -0.18
CA THR A 31 -5.82 -17.85 -1.58
C THR A 31 -5.02 -19.04 -2.08
N THR A 32 -5.51 -19.73 -3.10
CA THR A 32 -4.67 -20.65 -3.89
C THR A 32 -3.84 -19.89 -4.92
N ALA A 33 -2.75 -20.50 -5.42
CA ALA A 33 -1.95 -19.93 -6.51
C ALA A 33 -2.78 -19.63 -7.78
N ARG A 34 -3.78 -20.48 -8.09
CA ARG A 34 -4.68 -20.30 -9.24
C ARG A 34 -5.60 -19.08 -9.07
N GLN A 35 -6.17 -18.92 -7.88
CA GLN A 35 -7.00 -17.76 -7.55
C GLN A 35 -6.17 -16.47 -7.56
N PHE A 36 -4.96 -16.51 -7.00
CA PHE A 36 -4.01 -15.40 -7.05
C PHE A 36 -3.71 -14.97 -8.49
N ALA A 37 -3.31 -15.89 -9.36
CA ALA A 37 -3.06 -15.59 -10.77
C ALA A 37 -4.27 -14.94 -11.45
N THR A 38 -5.49 -15.33 -11.05
CA THR A 38 -6.74 -14.78 -11.58
C THR A 38 -6.95 -13.33 -11.18
N PHE A 39 -6.86 -12.99 -9.88
CA PHE A 39 -7.09 -11.61 -9.45
C PHE A 39 -5.88 -10.69 -9.73
N TYR A 40 -4.66 -11.23 -9.73
CA TYR A 40 -3.46 -10.47 -10.11
C TYR A 40 -3.53 -10.03 -11.58
N LYS A 41 -3.96 -10.91 -12.49
CA LYS A 41 -4.23 -10.53 -13.89
C LYS A 41 -5.25 -9.40 -14.00
N ARG A 42 -6.31 -9.42 -13.17
CA ARG A 42 -7.31 -8.33 -13.14
C ARG A 42 -6.72 -7.03 -12.63
N TYR A 43 -5.86 -7.09 -11.60
CA TYR A 43 -5.17 -5.92 -11.08
C TYR A 43 -4.31 -5.25 -12.14
N LEU A 44 -3.53 -6.02 -12.92
CA LEU A 44 -2.71 -5.49 -14.02
C LEU A 44 -3.52 -4.83 -15.15
N GLN A 45 -4.80 -5.19 -15.28
CA GLN A 45 -5.72 -4.60 -16.25
C GLN A 45 -6.50 -3.41 -15.67
N PHE A 46 -6.36 -3.16 -14.36
CA PHE A 46 -7.07 -2.08 -13.70
C PHE A 46 -6.35 -0.74 -13.95
N PRO A 47 -7.06 0.31 -14.41
CA PRO A 47 -6.43 1.59 -14.72
C PRO A 47 -5.83 2.24 -13.48
N LEU A 48 -4.61 2.76 -13.60
CA LEU A 48 -3.98 3.56 -12.56
C LEU A 48 -4.68 4.91 -12.42
N PRO A 49 -4.75 5.48 -11.20
CA PRO A 49 -5.24 6.84 -11.01
C PRO A 49 -4.22 7.84 -11.58
N ASN A 50 -4.72 8.93 -12.18
CA ASN A 50 -3.89 9.82 -12.99
C ASN A 50 -2.97 10.77 -12.19
N ASP A 51 -3.25 11.08 -10.92
CA ASP A 51 -2.57 12.18 -10.21
C ASP A 51 -2.28 11.95 -8.70
N ILE A 52 -3.08 11.15 -8.00
CA ILE A 52 -2.99 11.06 -6.53
C ILE A 52 -1.74 10.35 -5.99
N LEU A 53 -1.09 9.50 -6.80
CA LEU A 53 0.01 8.64 -6.33
C LEU A 53 1.38 9.30 -6.47
N PHE A 54 1.61 10.11 -7.52
CA PHE A 54 2.96 10.54 -7.86
C PHE A 54 3.63 11.38 -6.74
N PRO A 55 3.04 12.51 -6.27
CA PRO A 55 3.66 13.27 -5.17
C PRO A 55 3.83 12.43 -3.90
N TRP A 56 2.83 11.59 -3.59
CA TRP A 56 2.89 10.71 -2.42
C TRP A 56 4.05 9.72 -2.50
N LEU A 57 4.22 9.01 -3.61
CA LEU A 57 5.32 8.06 -3.77
C LEU A 57 6.71 8.72 -3.77
N HIS A 58 6.77 10.03 -4.02
CA HIS A 58 8.00 10.83 -3.93
C HIS A 58 8.25 11.49 -2.56
N GLY A 59 7.53 11.07 -1.51
CA GLY A 59 7.81 11.51 -0.14
C GLY A 59 6.97 12.69 0.34
N VAL A 60 6.13 13.29 -0.51
CA VAL A 60 5.33 14.46 -0.12
C VAL A 60 4.28 14.07 0.93
N ASP A 61 4.39 14.64 2.12
CA ASP A 61 3.50 14.41 3.27
C ASP A 61 2.77 15.68 3.74
N GLY A 62 3.01 16.82 3.08
CA GLY A 62 2.39 18.10 3.43
C GLY A 62 3.16 18.89 4.49
N LEU A 63 4.22 18.34 5.08
CA LEU A 63 4.98 19.00 6.16
C LEU A 63 6.15 19.84 5.64
N SER A 64 6.75 19.45 4.51
CA SER A 64 7.86 20.19 3.88
C SER A 64 7.36 21.24 2.89
N ASN A 65 7.53 22.53 3.23
CA ASN A 65 7.18 23.64 2.32
C ASN A 65 7.90 23.55 0.97
N GLN A 66 9.15 23.08 0.96
CA GLN A 66 9.94 22.94 -0.26
C GLN A 66 9.38 21.85 -1.18
N GLN A 67 9.06 20.67 -0.64
CA GLN A 67 8.44 19.59 -1.40
C GLN A 67 7.03 20.00 -1.88
N ASN A 68 6.23 20.58 -0.98
CA ASN A 68 4.88 21.07 -1.29
C ASN A 68 4.89 22.06 -2.47
N LEU A 69 5.82 23.03 -2.47
CA LEU A 69 5.94 24.00 -3.55
C LEU A 69 6.36 23.33 -4.87
N PHE A 70 7.34 22.43 -4.84
CA PHE A 70 7.83 21.73 -6.03
C PHE A 70 6.75 20.89 -6.70
N PHE A 71 5.95 20.15 -5.91
CA PHE A 71 4.89 19.28 -6.43
C PHE A 71 3.53 19.99 -6.55
N GLY A 72 3.43 21.28 -6.21
CA GLY A 72 2.15 22.01 -6.23
C GLY A 72 1.13 21.51 -5.20
N VAL A 73 1.57 20.84 -4.15
CA VAL A 73 0.71 20.21 -3.13
C VAL A 73 0.47 21.19 -1.99
N ARG A 74 -0.80 21.57 -1.77
CA ARG A 74 -1.18 22.41 -0.62
C ARG A 74 -1.32 21.61 0.68
N ARG A 75 -1.73 20.35 0.54
CA ARG A 75 -1.90 19.38 1.63
C ARG A 75 -1.78 17.99 1.04
N SER A 76 -1.01 17.14 1.69
CA SER A 76 -0.92 15.71 1.35
C SER A 76 -1.64 14.92 2.43
N MET A 77 -2.60 14.10 2.05
CA MET A 77 -3.11 13.02 2.88
C MET A 77 -2.69 11.71 2.24
N VAL A 78 -2.70 10.61 3.01
CA VAL A 78 -2.51 9.28 2.44
C VAL A 78 -3.54 9.09 1.30
N PRO A 79 -3.12 8.82 0.05
CA PRO A 79 -4.02 8.71 -1.08
C PRO A 79 -5.04 7.59 -0.88
N ARG A 80 -6.31 7.83 -1.23
CA ARG A 80 -7.34 6.79 -1.26
C ARG A 80 -7.14 5.92 -2.51
N TYR A 81 -6.33 4.87 -2.35
CA TYR A 81 -5.97 3.92 -3.40
C TYR A 81 -5.88 2.51 -2.79
N ARG A 82 -6.19 1.47 -3.57
CA ARG A 82 -6.03 0.07 -3.17
C ARG A 82 -5.09 -0.62 -4.16
N GLY A 83 -3.82 -0.66 -3.81
CA GLY A 83 -2.81 -1.38 -4.59
C GLY A 83 -2.77 -2.85 -4.26
N LEU A 84 -1.95 -3.59 -5.01
CA LEU A 84 -1.64 -4.99 -4.75
C LEU A 84 -0.11 -5.13 -4.79
N MET A 85 0.47 -5.67 -3.71
CA MET A 85 1.92 -5.90 -3.61
C MET A 85 2.18 -7.35 -3.24
N VAL A 86 3.09 -8.00 -3.97
CA VAL A 86 3.48 -9.38 -3.73
C VAL A 86 4.80 -9.39 -2.95
N ILE A 87 4.87 -10.18 -1.88
CA ILE A 87 6.01 -10.27 -0.97
C ILE A 87 6.47 -11.73 -0.88
N HIS A 88 7.75 -11.95 -1.15
CA HIS A 88 8.40 -13.25 -1.05
C HIS A 88 8.96 -13.44 0.36
N CYS A 89 8.27 -14.23 1.16
CA CYS A 89 8.58 -14.54 2.55
C CYS A 89 9.46 -15.81 2.63
N GLN A 90 10.65 -15.77 2.05
CA GLN A 90 11.63 -16.86 2.13
C GLN A 90 13.04 -16.28 2.24
N ASP A 91 13.98 -17.13 2.62
CA ASP A 91 15.40 -16.77 2.71
C ASP A 91 15.97 -16.39 1.33
N LEU A 92 17.00 -15.56 1.33
CA LEU A 92 17.54 -14.88 0.14
C LEU A 92 18.11 -15.82 -0.95
N GLU A 93 18.34 -17.09 -0.64
CA GLU A 93 19.06 -18.05 -1.50
C GLU A 93 18.19 -18.78 -2.54
N THR A 94 16.99 -18.27 -2.87
CA THR A 94 16.11 -18.97 -3.84
C THR A 94 16.26 -18.45 -5.27
N THR A 95 16.15 -19.36 -6.23
CA THR A 95 16.20 -19.07 -7.67
C THR A 95 14.83 -18.88 -8.32
N SER A 96 13.73 -18.98 -7.55
CA SER A 96 12.35 -19.02 -8.09
C SER A 96 11.45 -17.99 -7.42
N ARG A 97 11.46 -16.76 -7.96
CA ARG A 97 10.59 -15.67 -7.50
C ARG A 97 9.56 -15.32 -8.56
N LEU A 98 8.36 -14.97 -8.12
CA LEU A 98 7.39 -14.33 -9.00
C LEU A 98 7.94 -12.95 -9.42
N VAL A 99 7.68 -12.57 -10.67
CA VAL A 99 8.09 -11.26 -11.20
C VAL A 99 7.46 -10.15 -10.33
N GLU A 100 8.17 -9.04 -10.16
CA GLU A 100 7.73 -7.86 -9.38
C GLU A 100 7.58 -8.07 -7.87
N THR A 101 8.06 -9.19 -7.34
CA THR A 101 8.00 -9.45 -5.91
C THR A 101 9.04 -8.65 -5.13
N VAL A 102 8.62 -8.11 -3.98
CA VAL A 102 9.52 -7.49 -2.99
C VAL A 102 9.81 -8.47 -1.85
N VAL A 103 10.82 -8.17 -1.04
CA VAL A 103 11.17 -8.97 0.15
C VAL A 103 10.78 -8.25 1.44
N PRO A 104 10.56 -8.96 2.56
CA PRO A 104 10.05 -8.37 3.81
C PRO A 104 10.82 -7.14 4.29
N HIS A 105 12.16 -7.16 4.21
CA HIS A 105 13.01 -6.05 4.66
C HIS A 105 12.94 -4.78 3.77
N GLN A 106 12.18 -4.80 2.67
CA GLN A 106 11.87 -3.62 1.86
C GLN A 106 10.55 -2.96 2.27
N VAL A 107 9.75 -3.66 3.08
CA VAL A 107 8.41 -3.25 3.51
C VAL A 107 8.41 -2.97 5.01
N LEU A 108 8.98 -3.90 5.79
CA LEU A 108 9.04 -3.89 7.24
C LEU A 108 10.46 -3.71 7.77
N ILE A 109 10.54 -3.12 8.95
CA ILE A 109 11.73 -3.19 9.78
C ILE A 109 11.82 -4.60 10.36
N MET A 110 12.92 -5.31 10.09
CA MET A 110 13.08 -6.71 10.52
C MET A 110 13.79 -6.84 11.89
N GLU A 111 14.31 -5.74 12.43
CA GLU A 111 15.13 -5.71 13.65
C GLU A 111 14.49 -4.86 14.77
N PRO A 112 14.71 -5.19 16.05
CA PRO A 112 14.30 -4.35 17.17
C PRO A 112 14.90 -2.93 17.13
N PRO A 113 14.27 -1.91 17.78
CA PRO A 113 13.07 -2.00 18.62
C PRO A 113 11.74 -1.85 17.86
N HIS A 114 11.78 -1.56 16.56
CA HIS A 114 10.60 -1.30 15.73
C HIS A 114 10.28 -2.47 14.80
N GLN A 115 10.60 -3.69 15.25
CA GLN A 115 10.41 -4.90 14.47
C GLN A 115 8.95 -5.02 14.04
N TYR A 116 8.77 -5.38 12.77
CA TYR A 116 7.48 -5.52 12.07
C TYR A 116 6.69 -4.23 11.85
N GLU A 117 7.27 -3.06 12.11
CA GLU A 117 6.68 -1.80 11.67
C GLU A 117 7.04 -1.49 10.20
N PHE A 118 6.14 -0.82 9.49
CA PHE A 118 6.42 -0.35 8.13
C PHE A 118 7.60 0.63 8.13
N ILE A 119 8.54 0.45 7.21
CA ILE A 119 9.71 1.33 7.05
C ILE A 119 9.30 2.79 6.84
N ASN A 120 8.19 3.01 6.13
CA ASN A 120 7.68 4.35 5.86
C ASN A 120 7.31 5.12 7.14
N SER A 121 6.99 4.46 8.25
CA SER A 121 6.67 5.14 9.52
C SER A 121 7.84 5.96 10.08
N TYR A 122 9.07 5.69 9.63
CA TYR A 122 10.30 6.32 10.12
C TYR A 122 11.01 7.17 9.05
N ASN A 123 10.57 7.10 7.79
CA ASN A 123 11.20 7.87 6.73
C ASN A 123 10.67 9.31 6.72
N LYS A 124 11.51 10.24 7.19
CA LYS A 124 11.24 11.69 7.23
C LYS A 124 12.07 12.49 6.23
N ASP A 125 12.50 11.87 5.12
CA ASP A 125 13.29 12.57 4.11
C ASP A 125 12.49 13.74 3.52
N VAL A 126 12.96 14.96 3.82
CA VAL A 126 12.37 16.22 3.35
C VAL A 126 13.01 16.70 2.04
N SER A 127 14.01 15.99 1.52
CA SER A 127 14.67 16.33 0.25
C SER A 127 13.76 16.03 -0.95
N ILE A 128 13.96 16.74 -2.05
CA ILE A 128 13.27 16.44 -3.31
C ILE A 128 14.12 15.43 -4.06
N ASN A 129 13.68 14.16 -4.06
CA ASN A 129 14.37 13.08 -4.75
C ASN A 129 13.41 12.27 -5.63
N LEU A 130 13.42 12.57 -6.94
CA LEU A 130 12.61 11.87 -7.93
C LEU A 130 13.10 10.43 -8.23
N ARG A 131 14.23 10.01 -7.67
CA ARG A 131 14.83 8.68 -7.84
C ARG A 131 15.00 7.93 -6.51
N ASN A 132 14.26 8.29 -5.48
CA ASN A 132 14.26 7.55 -4.20
C ASN A 132 13.41 6.28 -4.31
N PHE A 133 13.90 5.29 -5.06
CA PHE A 133 13.19 4.02 -5.31
C PHE A 133 12.95 3.19 -4.04
N GLN A 134 13.82 3.34 -3.04
CA GLN A 134 13.66 2.68 -1.74
C GLN A 134 12.43 3.21 -0.99
N ASN A 135 12.17 4.51 -1.07
CA ASN A 135 10.98 5.12 -0.47
C ASN A 135 9.69 4.73 -1.20
N GLN A 136 9.75 4.51 -2.51
CA GLN A 136 8.57 4.16 -3.30
C GLN A 136 7.98 2.81 -2.86
N ILE A 137 8.81 1.77 -2.66
CA ILE A 137 8.33 0.46 -2.20
C ILE A 137 7.71 0.56 -0.82
N SER A 138 8.43 1.16 0.13
CA SER A 138 7.97 1.26 1.51
C SER A 138 6.69 2.10 1.62
N ARG A 139 6.58 3.23 0.89
CA ARG A 139 5.33 4.01 0.84
C ARG A 139 4.19 3.27 0.17
N PHE A 140 4.44 2.66 -1.00
CA PHE A 140 3.39 1.98 -1.75
C PHE A 140 2.79 0.83 -0.95
N SER A 141 3.62 0.09 -0.20
CA SER A 141 3.17 -1.01 0.65
C SER A 141 2.09 -0.60 1.67
N THR A 142 2.13 0.65 2.18
CA THR A 142 1.15 1.16 3.16
C THR A 142 -0.25 1.40 2.60
N ILE A 143 -0.39 1.33 1.27
CA ILE A 143 -1.66 1.49 0.53
C ILE A 143 -2.01 0.29 -0.35
N CYS A 144 -1.46 -0.89 -0.03
CA CYS A 144 -1.68 -2.12 -0.78
C CYS A 144 -2.35 -3.21 0.06
N ASP A 145 -3.17 -4.02 -0.60
CA ASP A 145 -3.35 -5.41 -0.20
C ASP A 145 -2.03 -6.16 -0.42
N LEU A 146 -1.58 -6.90 0.59
CA LEU A 146 -0.28 -7.57 0.61
C LEU A 146 -0.48 -9.07 0.38
N VAL A 147 0.14 -9.62 -0.66
CA VAL A 147 0.09 -11.04 -0.98
C VAL A 147 1.41 -11.69 -0.60
N LEU A 148 1.36 -12.68 0.29
CA LEU A 148 2.51 -13.36 0.86
C LEU A 148 2.64 -14.76 0.28
N TYR A 149 3.84 -15.14 -0.12
CA TYR A 149 4.17 -16.53 -0.47
C TYR A 149 5.59 -16.88 -0.01
N GLY A 150 5.86 -18.17 0.18
CA GLY A 150 7.12 -18.66 0.71
C GLY A 150 6.96 -19.31 2.09
N THR A 151 8.03 -19.91 2.59
CA THR A 151 8.04 -20.72 3.82
C THR A 151 7.67 -19.94 5.08
N HIS A 152 7.94 -18.63 5.10
CA HIS A 152 7.66 -17.75 6.23
C HIS A 152 6.38 -16.92 6.07
N ALA A 153 5.58 -17.14 5.01
CA ALA A 153 4.43 -16.31 4.69
C ALA A 153 3.38 -16.32 5.82
N GLN A 154 3.07 -17.49 6.36
CA GLN A 154 2.07 -17.67 7.43
C GLN A 154 2.50 -16.98 8.71
N HIS A 155 3.78 -17.07 9.07
CA HIS A 155 4.34 -16.40 10.24
C HIS A 155 4.27 -14.86 10.09
N LEU A 156 4.73 -14.34 8.96
CA LEU A 156 4.74 -12.89 8.70
C LEU A 156 3.34 -12.30 8.48
N ALA A 157 2.33 -13.13 8.19
CA ALA A 157 0.97 -12.65 7.95
C ALA A 157 0.36 -11.95 9.18
N ALA A 158 0.57 -12.51 10.37
CA ALA A 158 0.08 -11.93 11.62
C ALA A 158 0.74 -10.57 11.90
N GLU A 159 2.07 -10.50 11.74
CA GLU A 159 2.84 -9.29 11.95
C GLU A 159 2.46 -8.17 10.97
N LEU A 160 2.32 -8.50 9.68
CA LEU A 160 1.88 -7.54 8.66
C LEU A 160 0.43 -7.07 8.87
N ALA A 161 -0.47 -7.97 9.27
CA ALA A 161 -1.84 -7.61 9.61
C ALA A 161 -1.89 -6.62 10.78
N ALA A 162 -1.14 -6.88 11.86
CA ALA A 162 -1.03 -5.97 12.99
C ALA A 162 -0.43 -4.61 12.58
N ALA A 163 0.62 -4.61 11.77
CA ALA A 163 1.23 -3.39 11.24
C ALA A 163 0.25 -2.57 10.39
N GLN A 164 -0.53 -3.22 9.52
CA GLN A 164 -1.58 -2.57 8.73
C GLN A 164 -2.67 -1.97 9.63
N GLN A 165 -3.07 -2.68 10.69
CA GLN A 165 -4.06 -2.19 11.65
C GLN A 165 -3.56 -0.96 12.41
N LYS A 166 -2.31 -0.98 12.90
CA LYS A 166 -1.67 0.18 13.55
C LYS A 166 -1.69 1.40 12.64
N LEU A 167 -1.21 1.23 11.40
CA LEU A 167 -1.15 2.32 10.42
C LEU A 167 -2.56 2.82 10.02
N HIS A 168 -3.56 1.95 9.98
CA HIS A 168 -4.95 2.34 9.76
C HIS A 168 -5.48 3.21 10.92
N GLN A 169 -5.20 2.85 12.17
CA GLN A 169 -5.60 3.65 13.34
C GLN A 169 -4.94 5.03 13.35
N GLU A 170 -3.63 5.10 13.07
CA GLU A 170 -2.89 6.36 12.94
C GLU A 170 -3.49 7.26 11.86
N ARG A 171 -3.87 6.66 10.72
CA ARG A 171 -4.52 7.37 9.62
C ARG A 171 -5.89 7.91 10.02
N LEU A 172 -6.72 7.15 10.72
CA LEU A 172 -8.02 7.62 11.20
C LEU A 172 -7.86 8.80 12.18
N ALA A 173 -6.89 8.74 13.09
CA ALA A 173 -6.58 9.83 14.00
C ALA A 173 -6.12 11.10 13.24
N GLN A 174 -5.28 10.93 12.21
CA GLN A 174 -4.86 12.04 11.35
C GLN A 174 -6.06 12.67 10.62
N ILE A 175 -6.94 11.84 10.06
CA ILE A 175 -8.16 12.31 9.37
C ILE A 175 -9.03 13.11 10.33
N GLU A 176 -9.24 12.62 11.55
CA GLU A 176 -10.02 13.33 12.56
C GLU A 176 -9.39 14.69 12.92
N ALA A 177 -8.07 14.74 13.11
CA ALA A 177 -7.35 15.98 13.39
C ALA A 177 -7.47 17.00 12.24
N VAL A 178 -7.36 16.54 10.99
CA VAL A 178 -7.53 17.39 9.81
C VAL A 178 -8.98 17.87 9.68
N GLN A 179 -9.96 17.00 9.96
CA GLN A 179 -11.38 17.38 9.94
C GLN A 179 -11.69 18.46 10.97
N LYS A 180 -11.12 18.36 12.18
CA LYS A 180 -11.28 19.37 13.25
C LYS A 180 -10.66 20.71 12.87
N SER A 181 -9.46 20.69 12.30
CA SER A 181 -8.70 21.91 11.98
C SER A 181 -9.11 22.60 10.66
N ALA A 182 -9.57 21.83 9.67
CA ALA A 182 -9.81 22.32 8.31
C ALA A 182 -11.22 22.03 7.76
N GLY A 183 -12.08 21.43 8.57
CA GLY A 183 -13.49 21.17 8.24
C GLY A 183 -13.71 19.91 7.40
N LYS A 184 -14.98 19.52 7.26
CA LYS A 184 -15.40 18.26 6.59
C LYS A 184 -14.96 18.14 5.13
N ARG A 185 -14.92 19.27 4.40
CA ARG A 185 -14.50 19.28 2.98
C ARG A 185 -13.04 18.84 2.80
N ALA A 186 -12.19 19.05 3.80
CA ALA A 186 -10.79 18.66 3.75
C ALA A 186 -10.55 17.14 3.74
N VAL A 187 -11.52 16.36 4.21
CA VAL A 187 -11.39 14.91 4.41
C VAL A 187 -12.37 14.10 3.55
N VAL A 188 -13.05 14.74 2.59
CA VAL A 188 -14.09 14.09 1.76
C VAL A 188 -13.57 12.86 1.00
N ASN A 189 -12.30 12.90 0.60
CA ASN A 189 -11.62 11.81 -0.11
C ASN A 189 -10.54 11.15 0.74
N ALA A 190 -10.63 11.26 2.07
CA ALA A 190 -9.68 10.66 2.97
C ALA A 190 -9.64 9.14 2.80
N ASN A 191 -8.45 8.56 2.92
CA ASN A 191 -8.28 7.12 2.83
C ASN A 191 -8.70 6.45 4.15
N THR A 192 -9.87 5.84 4.17
CA THR A 192 -10.36 5.02 5.30
C THR A 192 -10.30 3.52 5.00
N LEU A 193 -9.51 3.11 4.00
CA LEU A 193 -9.45 1.73 3.57
C LEU A 193 -8.73 0.85 4.60
N ILE A 194 -9.27 -0.34 4.78
CA ILE A 194 -8.62 -1.46 5.46
C ILE A 194 -8.03 -2.37 4.38
N TYR A 195 -6.73 -2.60 4.46
CA TYR A 195 -6.02 -3.47 3.54
C TYR A 195 -5.96 -4.89 4.08
N ARG A 196 -5.79 -5.82 3.15
CA ARG A 196 -5.82 -7.26 3.37
C ARG A 196 -4.38 -7.79 3.37
N THR A 197 -4.09 -8.71 4.28
CA THR A 197 -2.92 -9.57 4.23
C THR A 197 -3.37 -10.93 3.70
N ILE A 198 -2.84 -11.38 2.58
CA ILE A 198 -3.35 -12.53 1.82
C ILE A 198 -2.23 -13.55 1.66
N VAL A 199 -2.38 -14.74 2.21
CA VAL A 199 -1.37 -15.79 2.11
C VAL A 199 -1.71 -16.75 0.98
N ILE A 200 -0.77 -16.97 0.05
CA ILE A 200 -0.87 -18.03 -0.96
C ILE A 200 -0.58 -19.36 -0.28
N GLU A 201 -1.60 -20.21 -0.15
CA GLU A 201 -1.45 -21.56 0.37
C GLU A 201 -0.85 -22.46 -0.72
N GLY A 202 0.28 -23.11 -0.41
CA GLY A 202 0.81 -24.21 -1.19
C GLY A 202 -0.09 -25.44 -1.03
N LYS A 203 -0.43 -26.09 -2.14
CA LYS A 203 -0.94 -27.46 -2.09
C LYS A 203 0.21 -28.44 -2.10
#